data_AF-A0A7K8GH78-F1
#
_entry.id   AF-A0A7K8GH78-F1
#
_cell.length_a   1.000
_cell.length_b   1.000
_cell.length_c   1.000
_cell.angle_alpha   90.00
_cell.angle_beta   90.00
_cell.angle_gamma   90.00
#
_symmetry.space_group_name_H-M   'P 1'
#
loop_
_entity.id
_entity.type
_entity.pdbx_description
1 polymer ?
#
loop_
_entity_poly.entity_id
_entity_poly.type
_entity_poly.pdbx_seq_one_letter_code
_entity_poly.pdbx_strand_id
1 'polypeptide(L)'
;AMRHLPYFCRGEVVKGFGRGSKELGIPTANFSEQVVESFPSDIATGIYYGWACVGNGDVHKMVLSIGWNPFYKNIKKSVETHIIHTFKEDFYGEILSIVITGYIRPEKNFDSLDALISAIQEDIEEAKRQLDLPEHLKLKEDNFFHLPEGKVVNNH
;
A
#
# COMPACT_ATOMS: atom_id res chain seq x y z
N ALA A 1 16.96 7.43 4.58
CA ALA A 1 16.53 8.83 4.71
C ALA A 1 15.19 9.00 4.01
N MET A 2 14.25 9.71 4.64
CA MET A 2 12.86 9.99 4.18
C MET A 2 12.79 10.92 2.94
N ARG A 3 13.76 10.87 2.02
CA ARG A 3 13.96 11.90 0.99
C ARG A 3 12.86 11.97 -0.06
N HIS A 4 12.05 10.93 -0.19
CA HIS A 4 11.02 10.81 -1.23
C HIS A 4 9.60 10.83 -0.68
N LEU A 5 9.41 11.17 0.60
CA LEU A 5 8.08 11.25 1.21
C LEU A 5 7.59 12.71 1.26
N PRO A 6 6.30 12.97 0.96
CA PRO A 6 5.29 11.99 0.55
C PRO A 6 5.52 11.46 -0.88
N TYR A 7 5.34 10.15 -1.08
CA TYR A 7 5.48 9.49 -2.38
C TYR A 7 4.11 9.11 -2.94
N PHE A 8 3.85 9.54 -4.17
CA PHE A 8 2.57 9.36 -4.86
C PHE A 8 2.71 8.26 -5.92
N CYS A 9 1.82 7.28 -5.90
CA CYS A 9 1.86 6.17 -6.84
C CYS A 9 0.45 5.72 -7.21
N ARG A 10 0.26 5.33 -8.48
CA ARG A 10 -0.98 4.77 -8.98
C ARG A 10 -0.67 3.54 -9.82
N GLY A 11 -1.47 2.50 -9.66
CA GLY A 11 -1.30 1.26 -10.41
C GLY A 11 -2.50 0.33 -10.30
N GLU A 12 -2.59 -0.60 -11.22
CA GLU A 12 -3.59 -1.67 -11.18
C GLU A 12 -3.30 -2.64 -10.03
N VAL A 13 -4.36 -3.05 -9.33
CA VAL A 13 -4.29 -4.08 -8.30
C VAL A 13 -4.24 -5.46 -8.95
N VAL A 14 -3.12 -6.16 -8.72
CA VAL A 14 -2.89 -7.51 -9.24
C VAL A 14 -3.01 -8.57 -8.15
N LYS A 15 -3.21 -9.82 -8.55
CA LYS A 15 -3.14 -10.96 -7.62
C LYS A 15 -1.70 -11.18 -7.17
N GLY A 16 -1.49 -11.24 -5.86
CA GLY A 16 -0.23 -11.68 -5.28
C GLY A 16 -0.07 -13.21 -5.31
N PHE A 17 0.94 -13.71 -4.60
CA PHE A 17 1.27 -15.14 -4.56
C PHE A 17 0.47 -15.97 -3.54
N GLY A 18 -0.69 -15.46 -3.08
CA GLY A 18 -1.62 -16.23 -2.25
C GLY A 18 -1.12 -16.59 -0.85
N ARG A 19 -0.35 -15.72 -0.18
CA ARG A 19 0.23 -15.97 1.16
C ARG A 19 -0.77 -15.94 2.34
N GLY A 20 -2.07 -16.13 2.09
CA GLY A 20 -3.07 -16.28 3.16
C GLY A 20 -3.38 -15.01 3.97
N SER A 21 -2.94 -13.82 3.57
CA SER A 21 -3.20 -12.58 4.32
C SER A 21 -4.70 -12.29 4.53
N LYS A 22 -5.54 -12.72 3.58
CA LYS A 22 -7.02 -12.71 3.71
C LYS A 22 -7.54 -13.62 4.82
N GLU A 23 -6.93 -14.80 5.02
CA GLU A 23 -7.27 -15.74 6.10
C GLU A 23 -6.85 -15.20 7.47
N LEU A 24 -5.84 -14.33 7.51
CA LEU A 24 -5.41 -13.61 8.71
C LEU A 24 -6.29 -12.38 9.03
N GLY A 25 -7.28 -12.08 8.19
CA GLY A 25 -8.13 -10.89 8.34
C GLY A 25 -7.46 -9.58 7.91
N ILE A 26 -6.31 -9.65 7.23
CA ILE A 26 -5.50 -8.48 6.82
C ILE A 26 -5.23 -8.57 5.31
N PRO A 27 -6.26 -8.43 4.46
CA PRO A 27 -6.10 -8.56 3.01
C PRO A 27 -5.12 -7.51 2.46
N THR A 28 -4.23 -7.93 1.56
CA THR A 28 -3.23 -7.06 0.93
C THR A 28 -3.42 -6.97 -0.59
N ALA A 29 -3.54 -5.74 -1.09
CA ALA A 29 -3.50 -5.42 -2.51
C ALA A 29 -2.06 -5.34 -3.00
N ASN A 30 -1.76 -5.96 -4.15
CA ASN A 30 -0.41 -5.95 -4.73
C ASN A 30 -0.39 -5.02 -5.94
N PHE A 31 0.71 -4.28 -6.11
CA PHE A 31 0.98 -3.60 -7.38
C PHE A 31 1.70 -4.52 -8.37
N SER A 32 1.51 -4.26 -9.67
CA SER A 32 2.26 -4.92 -10.72
C SER A 32 3.75 -4.59 -10.63
N GLU A 33 4.57 -5.51 -11.14
CA GLU A 33 6.03 -5.36 -11.19
C GLU A 33 6.46 -4.04 -11.87
N GLN A 34 5.79 -3.66 -12.95
CA GLN A 34 6.03 -2.40 -13.67
C GLN A 34 5.81 -1.17 -12.78
N VAL A 35 4.78 -1.19 -11.94
CA VAL A 35 4.50 -0.09 -11.00
C VAL A 35 5.59 -0.06 -9.92
N VAL A 36 6.00 -1.20 -9.39
CA VAL A 36 7.05 -1.28 -8.36
C VAL A 36 8.41 -0.83 -8.91
N GLU A 37 8.72 -1.08 -10.18
CA GLU A 37 9.94 -0.60 -10.83
C GLU A 37 10.01 0.93 -10.97
N SER A 38 8.87 1.63 -10.86
CA SER A 38 8.82 3.11 -10.83
C SER A 38 9.13 3.71 -9.46
N PHE A 39 9.18 2.90 -8.40
CA PHE A 39 9.55 3.37 -7.07
C PHE A 39 11.01 3.81 -7.04
N PRO A 40 11.37 4.82 -6.21
CA PRO A 40 12.76 5.21 -6.03
C PRO A 40 13.62 4.00 -5.69
N SER A 41 14.72 3.80 -6.43
CA SER A 41 15.57 2.62 -6.25
C SER A 41 16.15 2.54 -4.83
N ASP A 42 16.37 3.69 -4.20
CA ASP A 42 16.85 3.87 -2.83
C ASP A 42 15.74 3.87 -1.75
N ILE A 43 14.46 3.64 -2.10
CA ILE A 43 13.42 3.46 -1.08
C ILE A 43 13.75 2.22 -0.23
N ALA A 44 13.78 2.38 1.09
CA ALA A 44 14.14 1.29 1.99
C ALA A 44 13.04 0.22 2.00
N THR A 45 13.40 -1.04 2.22
CA THR A 45 12.40 -2.05 2.57
C THR A 45 11.90 -1.82 4.00
N GLY A 46 10.70 -2.32 4.29
CA GLY A 46 10.03 -2.16 5.58
C GLY A 46 8.58 -1.76 5.45
N ILE A 47 8.03 -1.32 6.57
CA ILE A 47 6.62 -0.96 6.72
C ILE A 47 6.47 0.55 6.70
N TYR A 48 5.50 1.01 5.92
CA TYR A 48 5.15 2.40 5.73
C TYR A 48 3.64 2.60 5.97
N TYR A 49 3.23 3.85 6.09
CA TYR A 49 1.83 4.24 6.23
C TYR A 49 1.48 5.39 5.29
N GLY A 50 0.19 5.56 5.04
CA GLY A 50 -0.29 6.59 4.13
C GLY A 50 -1.79 6.54 3.87
N TRP A 51 -2.16 7.13 2.74
CA TRP A 51 -3.54 7.19 2.26
C TRP A 51 -3.69 6.34 0.99
N ALA A 52 -4.85 5.72 0.81
CA ALA A 52 -5.19 4.90 -0.35
C ALA A 52 -6.61 5.21 -0.85
N CYS A 53 -6.80 5.15 -2.17
CA CYS A 53 -8.09 5.21 -2.83
C CYS A 53 -8.15 4.15 -3.93
N VAL A 54 -9.26 3.42 -4.01
CA VAL A 54 -9.53 2.43 -5.07
C VAL A 54 -10.50 3.06 -6.06
N GLY A 55 -10.11 3.14 -7.33
CA GLY A 55 -10.89 3.78 -8.40
C GLY A 55 -11.18 5.25 -8.06
N ASN A 56 -12.47 5.58 -8.01
CA ASN A 56 -13.02 6.88 -7.58
C ASN A 56 -13.71 6.80 -6.21
N GLY A 57 -13.33 5.83 -5.38
CA GLY A 57 -13.91 5.62 -4.06
C GLY A 57 -13.42 6.63 -3.01
N ASP A 58 -13.78 6.35 -1.76
CA ASP A 58 -13.32 7.15 -0.63
C ASP A 58 -11.82 6.93 -0.35
N VAL A 59 -11.17 7.97 0.17
CA VAL A 59 -9.78 7.90 0.63
C VAL A 59 -9.73 7.33 2.04
N HIS A 60 -8.97 6.25 2.21
CA HIS A 60 -8.80 5.52 3.46
C HIS A 60 -7.35 5.51 3.93
N LYS A 61 -7.15 5.34 5.23
CA LYS A 61 -5.81 5.08 5.80
C LYS A 61 -5.31 3.72 5.32
N MET A 62 -4.00 3.57 5.18
CA MET A 62 -3.36 2.30 4.83
C MET A 62 -2.03 2.10 5.55
N VAL A 63 -1.62 0.84 5.61
CA VAL A 63 -0.22 0.42 5.79
C VAL A 63 0.24 -0.27 4.53
N LEU A 64 1.53 -0.18 4.22
CA LEU A 64 2.13 -0.97 3.15
C LEU A 64 3.46 -1.58 3.56
N SER A 65 3.75 -2.74 3.00
CA SER A 65 5.04 -3.41 3.06
C SER A 65 5.77 -3.21 1.74
N ILE A 66 7.02 -2.76 1.80
CA ILE A 66 7.96 -2.81 0.69
C ILE A 66 9.01 -3.85 1.04
N GLY A 67 9.06 -4.95 0.30
CA GLY A 67 9.98 -6.07 0.58
C GLY A 67 10.70 -6.55 -0.67
N TRP A 68 11.55 -7.56 -0.52
CA TRP A 68 12.16 -8.25 -1.66
C TRP A 68 11.32 -9.44 -2.09
N ASN A 69 11.13 -9.62 -3.40
CA ASN A 69 10.38 -10.74 -3.95
C ASN A 69 11.28 -12.00 -4.06
N PRO A 70 11.04 -13.06 -3.27
CA PRO A 70 11.87 -14.28 -3.29
C PRO A 70 11.81 -15.04 -4.61
N PHE A 71 10.70 -14.94 -5.35
CA PHE A 71 10.53 -15.62 -6.64
C PHE A 71 11.46 -15.06 -7.72
N TYR A 72 11.90 -13.81 -7.56
CA TYR A 72 12.86 -13.15 -8.46
C TYR A 72 14.26 -13.08 -7.82
N LYS A 73 14.61 -14.07 -7.00
CA LYS A 73 15.92 -14.16 -6.32
C LYS A 73 16.26 -12.90 -5.51
N ASN A 74 15.25 -12.21 -4.97
CA ASN A 74 15.40 -10.95 -4.25
C ASN A 74 16.08 -9.82 -5.05
N ILE A 75 15.93 -9.82 -6.38
CA ILE A 75 16.45 -8.76 -7.26
C ILE A 75 15.41 -7.66 -7.46
N LYS A 76 14.12 -7.99 -7.29
CA LYS A 76 13.00 -7.07 -7.47
C LYS A 76 12.25 -6.88 -6.16
N LYS A 77 11.82 -5.64 -5.89
CA LYS A 77 10.97 -5.34 -4.74
C LYS A 77 9.53 -5.78 -5.02
N SER A 78 8.76 -5.97 -3.95
CA SER A 78 7.30 -6.08 -3.96
C SER A 78 6.70 -4.98 -3.10
N VAL A 79 5.48 -4.57 -3.45
CA VAL A 79 4.70 -3.59 -2.68
C VAL A 79 3.32 -4.18 -2.39
N GLU A 80 3.02 -4.34 -1.11
CA GLU A 80 1.78 -4.94 -0.62
C GLU A 80 1.08 -3.94 0.30
N THR A 81 -0.14 -3.52 -0.05
CA THR A 81 -0.89 -2.49 0.66
C THR A 81 -2.09 -3.09 1.37
N HIS A 82 -2.20 -2.89 2.68
CA HIS A 82 -3.42 -3.15 3.43
C HIS A 82 -4.16 -1.83 3.68
N ILE A 83 -5.35 -1.71 3.08
CA ILE A 83 -6.22 -0.56 3.28
C ILE A 83 -7.04 -0.82 4.55
N ILE A 84 -7.04 0.15 5.47
CA ILE A 84 -7.73 0.07 6.76
C ILE A 84 -9.22 0.42 6.53
N HIS A 85 -9.88 -0.46 5.79
CA HIS A 85 -11.30 -0.37 5.42
C HIS A 85 -11.82 -1.77 5.05
N THR A 86 -13.10 -2.03 5.34
CA THR A 86 -13.76 -3.29 4.98
C THR A 86 -14.47 -3.13 3.65
N PHE A 87 -13.87 -3.67 2.59
CA PHE A 87 -14.52 -3.77 1.28
C PHE A 87 -15.49 -4.95 1.24
N LYS A 88 -16.57 -4.81 0.47
CA LYS A 88 -17.57 -5.87 0.27
C LYS A 88 -17.09 -6.95 -0.71
N GLU A 89 -16.26 -6.56 -1.66
CA GLU A 89 -15.79 -7.39 -2.77
C GLU A 89 -14.30 -7.15 -3.00
N ASP A 90 -13.64 -8.11 -3.65
CA ASP A 90 -12.26 -7.94 -4.11
C ASP A 90 -12.24 -6.95 -5.28
N PHE A 91 -11.17 -6.14 -5.37
CA PHE A 91 -11.03 -5.06 -6.36
C PHE A 91 -9.82 -5.28 -7.28
N TYR A 92 -9.59 -6.53 -7.69
CA TYR A 92 -8.55 -6.83 -8.70
C TYR A 92 -8.87 -6.14 -10.03
N GLY A 93 -7.85 -5.61 -10.71
CA GLY A 93 -8.02 -4.84 -11.95
C GLY A 93 -8.40 -3.37 -11.74
N GLU A 94 -8.82 -2.99 -10.52
CA GLU A 94 -9.06 -1.59 -10.20
C GLU A 94 -7.76 -0.82 -10.02
N ILE A 95 -7.84 0.49 -10.25
CA ILE A 95 -6.73 1.41 -10.03
C ILE A 95 -6.63 1.74 -8.54
N LEU A 96 -5.54 1.34 -7.90
CA LEU A 96 -5.18 1.77 -6.56
C LEU A 96 -4.27 3.00 -6.64
N SER A 97 -4.71 4.10 -6.05
CA SER A 97 -3.92 5.32 -5.83
C SER A 97 -3.45 5.34 -4.38
N ILE A 98 -2.16 5.56 -4.15
CA ILE A 98 -1.58 5.69 -2.80
C ILE A 98 -0.72 6.94 -2.65
N VAL A 99 -0.70 7.45 -1.41
CA VAL A 99 0.21 8.49 -0.95
C VAL A 99 0.93 7.97 0.29
N ILE A 100 2.18 7.54 0.12
CA ILE A 100 3.03 7.09 1.23
C ILE A 100 3.49 8.32 2.00
N THR A 101 3.18 8.37 3.28
CA THR A 101 3.37 9.56 4.11
C THR A 101 4.54 9.42 5.07
N GLY A 102 4.77 8.22 5.61
CA GLY A 102 5.83 7.97 6.58
C GLY A 102 6.25 6.51 6.66
N TYR A 103 7.29 6.26 7.44
CA TYR A 103 7.90 4.96 7.66
C TYR A 103 7.70 4.54 9.13
N ILE A 104 7.34 3.28 9.36
CA ILE A 104 7.12 2.73 10.71
C ILE A 104 8.39 2.02 11.19
N ARG A 105 8.81 0.97 10.46
CA ARG A 105 9.85 0.06 10.92
C ARG A 105 10.45 -0.79 9.79
N PRO A 106 11.64 -1.38 9.99
CA PRO A 106 12.18 -2.34 9.03
C PRO A 106 11.37 -3.64 8.99
N GLU A 107 11.63 -4.45 7.97
CA GLU A 107 11.17 -5.84 7.92
C GLU A 107 11.67 -6.60 9.15
N LYS A 108 10.84 -7.50 9.68
CA LYS A 108 11.15 -8.33 10.84
C LYS A 108 10.82 -9.78 10.51
N ASN A 109 11.64 -10.69 11.02
CA ASN A 109 11.29 -12.10 11.07
C ASN A 109 10.41 -12.36 12.30
N PHE A 110 9.47 -13.28 12.19
CA PHE A 110 8.57 -13.66 13.28
C PHE A 110 8.65 -15.16 13.49
N ASP A 111 8.78 -15.55 14.76
CA ASP A 111 8.91 -16.96 15.15
C ASP A 111 7.56 -17.69 15.25
N SER A 112 6.45 -16.96 15.13
CA SER A 112 5.09 -17.50 15.10
C SER A 112 4.14 -16.63 14.29
N LEU A 113 3.00 -17.23 13.89
CA LEU A 113 1.93 -16.51 13.21
C LEU A 113 1.30 -15.44 14.11
N ASP A 114 1.10 -15.73 15.39
CA ASP A 114 0.54 -14.78 16.35
C ASP A 114 1.43 -13.55 16.53
N ALA A 115 2.76 -13.74 16.56
CA ALA A 115 3.72 -12.64 16.63
C ALA A 115 3.66 -11.75 15.37
N LEU A 116 3.50 -12.35 14.20
CA LEU A 116 3.29 -11.62 12.95
C LEU A 116 1.99 -10.80 13.00
N ILE A 117 0.87 -11.42 13.40
CA ILE A 117 -0.43 -10.74 13.49
C ILE A 117 -0.36 -9.56 14.47
N SER A 118 0.22 -9.77 15.67
CA SER A 118 0.38 -8.71 16.68
C SER A 118 1.16 -7.53 16.13
N ALA A 119 2.28 -7.78 15.44
CA ALA A 119 3.09 -6.73 14.85
C ALA A 119 2.35 -5.96 13.75
N ILE A 120 1.55 -6.63 12.92
CA ILE A 120 0.75 -5.94 11.90
C ILE A 120 -0.34 -5.08 12.55
N GLN A 121 -0.98 -5.57 13.62
CA GLN A 121 -1.96 -4.78 14.37
C GLN A 121 -1.32 -3.54 15.01
N GLU A 122 -0.12 -3.67 15.57
CA GLU A 122 0.66 -2.53 16.07
C GLU A 122 0.99 -1.53 14.95
N ASP A 123 1.38 -2.01 13.77
CA ASP A 123 1.65 -1.15 12.60
C ASP A 123 0.39 -0.39 12.15
N ILE A 124 -0.78 -1.05 12.17
CA ILE A 124 -2.08 -0.43 11.84
C ILE A 124 -2.45 0.65 12.85
N GLU A 125 -2.29 0.39 14.15
CA GLU A 125 -2.59 1.38 15.17
C GLU A 125 -1.61 2.56 15.11
N GLU A 126 -0.33 2.31 14.84
CA GLU A 126 0.65 3.38 14.60
C GLU A 126 0.26 4.25 13.40
N ALA A 127 -0.06 3.63 12.27
CA ALA A 127 -0.51 4.34 11.08
C ALA A 127 -1.74 5.20 11.34
N LYS A 128 -2.72 4.67 12.08
CA LYS A 128 -3.92 5.43 12.46
C LYS A 128 -3.54 6.69 13.24
N ARG A 129 -2.71 6.57 14.28
CA ARG A 129 -2.28 7.70 15.12
C ARG A 129 -1.51 8.75 14.31
N GLN A 130 -0.55 8.31 13.50
CA GLN A 130 0.26 9.23 12.69
C GLN A 130 -0.59 9.98 11.67
N LEU A 131 -1.51 9.29 10.97
CA LEU A 131 -2.35 9.90 9.93
C LEU A 131 -3.40 10.88 10.48
N ASP A 132 -3.67 10.88 11.79
CA ASP A 132 -4.51 11.89 12.44
C ASP A 132 -3.77 13.18 12.77
N LEU A 133 -2.43 13.22 12.62
CA LEU A 133 -1.67 14.45 12.75
C LEU A 133 -2.03 15.43 11.62
N PRO A 134 -2.18 16.74 11.89
CA PRO A 134 -2.66 17.72 10.90
C PRO A 134 -1.85 17.75 9.59
N GLU A 135 -0.53 17.60 9.68
CA GLU A 135 0.38 17.57 8.53
C GLU A 135 0.17 16.38 7.60
N HIS A 136 -0.40 15.29 8.10
CA HIS A 136 -0.68 14.07 7.36
C HIS A 136 -2.14 14.00 6.93
N LEU A 137 -3.05 14.50 7.77
CA LEU A 137 -4.49 14.51 7.50
C LEU A 137 -4.83 15.32 6.24
N LYS A 138 -4.13 16.44 5.99
CA LYS A 138 -4.34 17.26 4.78
C LYS A 138 -4.07 16.51 3.47
N LEU A 139 -3.25 15.44 3.49
CA LEU A 139 -2.93 14.66 2.29
C LEU A 139 -4.10 13.78 1.85
N LYS A 140 -5.07 13.51 2.74
CA LYS A 140 -6.31 12.80 2.40
C LYS A 140 -7.10 13.53 1.31
N GLU A 141 -7.06 14.86 1.33
CA GLU A 141 -7.80 15.74 0.42
C GLU A 141 -6.95 16.18 -0.80
N ASP A 142 -5.79 15.53 -1.04
CA ASP A 142 -4.92 15.88 -2.15
C ASP A 142 -5.60 15.59 -3.50
N ASN A 143 -5.47 16.52 -4.45
CA ASN A 143 -6.04 16.40 -5.79
C ASN A 143 -5.56 15.15 -6.56
N PHE A 144 -4.43 14.56 -6.15
CA PHE A 144 -3.96 13.30 -6.68
C PHE A 144 -5.02 12.19 -6.64
N PHE A 145 -5.88 12.17 -5.60
CA PHE A 145 -6.90 11.13 -5.46
C PHE A 145 -8.08 11.28 -6.43
N HIS A 146 -8.27 12.45 -7.03
CA HIS A 146 -9.28 12.65 -8.06
C HIS A 146 -8.76 12.10 -9.40
N LEU A 147 -9.38 11.04 -9.92
CA LEU A 147 -9.11 10.64 -11.32
C LEU A 147 -9.66 11.75 -12.23
N PRO A 148 -8.93 12.15 -13.28
CA PRO A 148 -9.48 13.04 -14.28
C PRO A 148 -10.75 12.42 -14.87
N GLU A 149 -11.86 13.15 -14.84
CA GLU A 149 -13.06 12.75 -15.58
C GLU A 149 -12.71 12.67 -17.07
N GLY A 150 -12.78 11.46 -17.63
CA GLY A 150 -12.66 11.24 -19.07
C GLY A 150 -11.39 10.54 -19.54
N LYS A 151 -11.42 9.20 -19.53
CA LYS A 151 -11.17 8.45 -20.76
C LYS A 151 -12.26 7.39 -20.90
N VAL A 152 -13.31 7.74 -21.63
CA VAL A 152 -14.01 6.75 -22.43
C VAL A 152 -12.94 6.12 -23.30
N VAL A 153 -12.59 4.87 -23.02
CA VAL A 153 -11.80 4.06 -23.93
C VAL A 153 -12.69 3.78 -25.12
N ASN A 154 -12.69 4.69 -26.10
CA ASN A 154 -13.16 4.37 -27.43
C ASN A 154 -12.16 3.37 -28.01
N ASN A 155 -12.49 2.08 -27.88
CA ASN A 155 -11.85 1.05 -28.68
C ASN A 155 -12.30 1.24 -30.13
N HIS A 156 -11.34 1.60 -30.99
CA HIS A 156 -11.40 1.32 -32.42
C HIS A 156 -11.04 -0.14 -32.66
#